data_AF-A0A956E906-F1
#
_entry.id   AF-A0A956E906-F1
#
_cell.length_a   1.000
_cell.length_b   1.000
_cell.length_c   1.000
_cell.angle_alpha   90.00
_cell.angle_beta   90.00
_cell.angle_gamma   90.00
#
_symmetry.space_group_name_H-M   'P 1'
#
loop_
_entity.id
_entity.type
_entity.pdbx_description
1 polymer ?
#
loop_
_entity_poly.entity_id
_entity_poly.type
_entity_poly.pdbx_seq_one_letter_code
_entity_poly.pdbx_strand_id
1 'polypeptide(L)'
;MINTETSLGDLAATGPGARGVMLRHQLDFCCGGGQTLAEACKAGGIDLQQVVTDLEAAAARGSESVDWRARSVEELVNHVLDRFHQPLPDHINSVVAAAEKVERVHAAKASCPHGLAAHLRAIRDDLTSHLAKEEQVLFPALLGG
;
A
#
# COMPACT_ATOMS: atom_id res chain seq x y z
N MET A 1 13.10 -15.94 13.61
CA MET A 1 14.17 -15.76 12.61
C MET A 1 13.51 -15.67 11.25
N ILE A 2 13.66 -14.56 10.56
CA ILE A 2 13.10 -14.36 9.22
C ILE A 2 13.86 -15.26 8.22
N ASN A 3 13.14 -16.05 7.43
CA ASN A 3 13.72 -16.82 6.33
C ASN A 3 13.88 -15.92 5.09
N THR A 4 15.11 -15.78 4.60
CA THR A 4 15.45 -14.91 3.46
C THR A 4 15.06 -15.48 2.10
N GLU A 5 14.78 -16.79 2.04
CA GLU A 5 14.27 -17.48 0.85
C GLU A 5 12.74 -17.39 0.73
N THR A 6 12.07 -16.80 1.71
CA THR A 6 10.63 -16.52 1.62
C THR A 6 10.38 -15.39 0.62
N SER A 7 9.30 -15.53 -0.16
CA SER A 7 8.89 -14.50 -1.11
C SER A 7 8.50 -13.19 -0.40
N LEU A 8 8.70 -12.06 -1.07
CA LEU A 8 8.27 -10.75 -0.57
C LEU A 8 6.77 -10.71 -0.31
N GLY A 9 5.97 -11.32 -1.19
CA GLY A 9 4.51 -11.41 -1.05
C GLY A 9 4.10 -12.24 0.17
N ASP A 10 4.82 -13.32 0.46
CA ASP A 10 4.59 -14.12 1.67
C ASP A 10 4.87 -13.34 2.93
N LEU A 11 6.06 -12.73 3.02
CA LEU A 11 6.45 -11.88 4.13
C LEU A 11 5.50 -10.69 4.32
N ALA A 12 5.03 -10.06 3.25
CA ALA A 12 4.14 -8.91 3.32
C ALA A 12 2.75 -9.24 3.89
N ALA A 13 2.24 -10.44 3.59
CA ALA A 13 0.90 -10.84 4.01
C ALA A 13 0.86 -11.64 5.32
N THR A 14 1.94 -12.32 5.74
CA THR A 14 1.99 -13.00 7.06
C THR A 14 2.77 -12.23 8.11
N GLY A 15 3.70 -11.35 7.73
CA GLY A 15 4.61 -10.69 8.65
C GLY A 15 3.99 -9.46 9.33
N PRO A 16 3.84 -9.43 10.68
CA PRO A 16 3.39 -8.24 11.38
C PRO A 16 4.35 -7.07 11.15
N GLY A 17 3.83 -5.96 10.61
CA GLY A 17 4.62 -4.77 10.30
C GLY A 17 5.60 -4.91 9.12
N ALA A 18 5.64 -6.05 8.43
CA ALA A 18 6.61 -6.32 7.36
C ALA A 18 6.47 -5.34 6.18
N ARG A 19 5.24 -5.02 5.78
CA ARG A 19 4.94 -4.04 4.72
C ARG A 19 5.56 -2.66 4.99
N GLY A 20 5.51 -2.21 6.25
CA GLY A 20 6.13 -0.94 6.63
C GLY A 20 7.65 -0.97 6.52
N VAL A 21 8.28 -2.10 6.86
CA VAL A 21 9.73 -2.28 6.69
C VAL A 21 10.10 -2.29 5.21
N MET A 22 9.39 -3.07 4.39
CA MET A 22 9.63 -3.17 2.95
C MET A 22 9.47 -1.83 2.24
N LEU A 23 8.46 -1.04 2.60
CA LEU A 23 8.26 0.29 2.03
C LEU A 23 9.44 1.23 2.32
N ARG A 24 9.99 1.19 3.55
CA ARG A 24 11.17 1.99 3.92
C ARG A 24 12.40 1.60 3.09
N HIS A 25 12.56 0.30 2.83
CA HIS A 25 13.65 -0.24 2.03
C HIS A 25 13.35 -0.26 0.51
N GLN A 26 12.22 0.29 0.07
CA GLN A 26 11.79 0.33 -1.34
C GLN A 26 11.74 -1.06 -2.02
N LEU A 27 11.37 -2.09 -1.26
CA LEU A 27 11.15 -3.44 -1.79
C LEU A 27 9.74 -3.55 -2.40
N ASP A 28 9.66 -3.96 -3.67
CA ASP A 28 8.38 -4.12 -4.38
C ASP A 28 7.73 -5.47 -4.07
N PHE A 29 6.98 -5.52 -2.97
CA PHE A 29 6.21 -6.70 -2.57
C PHE A 29 4.83 -6.80 -3.24
N CYS A 30 4.43 -5.79 -4.02
CA CYS A 30 3.12 -5.73 -4.67
C CYS A 30 3.16 -6.35 -6.07
N CYS A 31 4.02 -5.85 -6.95
CA CYS A 31 4.17 -6.39 -8.31
C CYS A 31 5.29 -7.44 -8.37
N GLY A 32 6.36 -7.21 -7.60
CA GLY A 32 7.51 -8.12 -7.46
C GLY A 32 7.38 -9.18 -6.38
N GLY A 33 6.17 -9.41 -5.84
CA GLY A 33 5.94 -10.26 -4.66
C GLY A 33 6.46 -11.70 -4.77
N GLY A 34 6.68 -12.22 -5.99
CA GLY A 34 7.21 -13.57 -6.21
C GLY A 34 8.72 -13.73 -5.96
N GLN A 35 9.48 -12.64 -5.87
CA GLN A 35 10.93 -12.68 -5.60
C GLN A 35 11.21 -12.99 -4.13
N THR A 36 12.31 -13.67 -3.84
CA THR A 36 12.73 -13.86 -2.44
C THR A 36 13.27 -12.56 -1.84
N LEU A 37 13.24 -12.47 -0.50
CA LEU A 37 13.82 -11.32 0.20
C LEU A 37 15.31 -11.14 -0.18
N ALA A 38 16.07 -12.24 -0.25
CA ALA A 38 17.47 -12.20 -0.63
C ALA A 38 17.69 -11.68 -2.06
N GLU A 39 16.88 -12.15 -3.02
CA GLU A 39 16.95 -11.73 -4.42
C GLU A 39 16.61 -10.25 -4.58
N ALA A 40 15.54 -9.80 -3.95
CA ALA A 40 15.10 -8.42 -4.04
C ALA A 40 16.11 -7.45 -3.39
N CYS A 41 16.68 -7.83 -2.23
CA CYS A 41 17.75 -7.05 -1.61
C CYS A 41 19.00 -6.98 -2.50
N LYS A 42 19.40 -8.10 -3.10
CA LYS A 42 20.55 -8.14 -4.02
C LYS A 42 20.32 -7.29 -5.26
N ALA A 43 19.14 -7.35 -5.87
CA ALA A 43 18.78 -6.57 -7.04
C ALA A 43 18.74 -5.05 -6.75
N GLY A 44 18.27 -4.67 -5.56
CA GLY A 44 18.18 -3.28 -5.11
C GLY A 44 19.47 -2.71 -4.50
N GLY A 45 20.53 -3.51 -4.31
CA GLY A 45 21.72 -3.08 -3.58
C GLY A 45 21.45 -2.77 -2.10
N ILE A 46 20.46 -3.42 -1.51
CA ILE A 46 19.99 -3.22 -0.14
C ILE A 46 20.69 -4.20 0.79
N ASP A 47 21.08 -3.74 1.98
CA ASP A 47 21.68 -4.60 3.01
C ASP A 47 20.63 -5.56 3.59
N LEU A 48 20.73 -6.84 3.19
CA LEU A 48 19.84 -7.91 3.63
C LEU A 48 19.79 -8.05 5.17
N GLN A 49 20.92 -7.89 5.86
CA GLN A 49 20.97 -8.07 7.31
C GLN A 49 20.23 -6.95 8.04
N GLN A 50 20.32 -5.72 7.53
CA GLN A 50 19.56 -4.59 8.06
C GLN A 50 18.05 -4.81 7.87
N VAL A 51 17.62 -5.30 6.70
CA VAL A 51 16.19 -5.58 6.45
C VAL A 51 15.67 -6.69 7.36
N VAL A 52 16.43 -7.77 7.54
CA VAL A 52 16.06 -8.87 8.47
C VAL A 52 15.90 -8.34 9.89
N THR A 53 16.84 -7.53 10.37
CA THR A 53 16.80 -6.92 11.71
C THR A 53 15.54 -6.06 11.89
N ASP A 54 15.22 -5.23 10.88
CA ASP A 54 14.05 -4.37 10.93
C ASP A 54 12.73 -5.15 10.89
N LEU A 55 12.68 -6.24 10.12
CA LEU A 55 11.54 -7.15 10.05
C LEU A 55 11.31 -7.85 11.39
N GLU A 56 12.36 -8.35 12.04
CA GLU A 56 12.26 -8.97 13.36
C GLU A 56 11.81 -7.96 14.42
N ALA A 57 12.35 -6.74 14.38
CA ALA A 57 11.92 -5.67 15.28
C ALA A 57 10.47 -5.25 15.03
N ALA A 58 9.99 -5.26 13.77
CA ALA A 58 8.60 -4.98 13.44
C ALA A 58 7.66 -6.09 13.93
N ALA A 59 8.04 -7.35 13.76
CA ALA A 59 7.29 -8.49 14.26
C ALA A 59 7.16 -8.46 15.79
N ALA A 60 8.24 -8.11 16.52
CA ALA A 60 8.22 -8.00 17.97
C ALA A 60 7.33 -6.85 18.51
N ARG A 61 7.04 -5.84 17.68
CA ARG A 61 6.19 -4.69 18.04
C ARG A 61 4.71 -4.89 17.65
N GLY A 62 4.37 -5.90 16.87
CA GLY A 62 3.07 -6.03 16.23
C GLY A 62 2.00 -6.70 17.09
N SER A 63 0.78 -6.15 17.07
CA SER A 63 -0.46 -6.82 17.52
C SER A 63 -0.88 -7.92 16.53
N GLU A 64 -1.91 -8.70 16.89
CA GLU A 64 -2.54 -9.71 16.02
C GLU A 64 -2.73 -9.18 14.60
N SER A 65 -1.95 -9.72 13.66
CA SER A 65 -2.16 -9.53 12.23
C SER A 65 -3.16 -10.58 11.77
N VAL A 66 -4.26 -10.15 11.15
CA VAL A 66 -5.17 -11.08 10.47
C VAL A 66 -4.43 -11.72 9.30
N ASP A 67 -4.32 -13.05 9.31
CA ASP A 67 -3.84 -13.79 8.15
C ASP A 67 -4.97 -13.89 7.10
N TRP A 68 -4.91 -12.99 6.12
CA TRP A 68 -5.90 -12.92 5.04
C TRP A 68 -5.84 -14.12 4.08
N ARG A 69 -4.75 -14.90 4.08
CA ARG A 69 -4.67 -16.13 3.25
C ARG A 69 -5.60 -17.24 3.75
N ALA A 70 -5.91 -17.22 5.04
CA ALA A 70 -6.82 -18.17 5.66
C ALA A 70 -8.29 -17.71 5.58
N ARG A 71 -8.56 -16.53 5.02
CA ARG A 71 -9.91 -15.95 4.91
C ARG A 71 -10.54 -16.26 3.57
N SER A 72 -11.86 -16.27 3.57
CA SER A 72 -12.64 -16.39 2.33
C SER A 72 -12.43 -15.17 1.44
N VAL A 73 -12.64 -15.35 0.13
CA VAL A 73 -12.66 -14.25 -0.84
C VAL A 73 -13.71 -13.21 -0.45
N GLU A 74 -14.86 -13.64 0.07
CA GLU A 74 -15.92 -12.76 0.56
C GLU A 74 -15.46 -11.87 1.73
N GLU A 75 -14.83 -12.45 2.76
CA GLU A 75 -14.27 -11.67 3.87
C GLU A 75 -13.21 -10.67 3.39
N LEU A 76 -12.36 -11.07 2.43
CA LEU A 76 -11.33 -10.19 1.88
C LEU A 76 -11.94 -9.03 1.08
N VAL A 77 -12.90 -9.31 0.20
CA VAL A 77 -13.60 -8.28 -0.59
C VAL A 77 -14.31 -7.29 0.33
N ASN A 78 -15.07 -7.78 1.31
CA ASN A 78 -15.78 -6.92 2.25
C ASN A 78 -14.79 -6.06 3.06
N HIS A 79 -13.67 -6.63 3.50
CA HIS A 79 -12.64 -5.85 4.17
C HIS A 79 -12.06 -4.75 3.28
N VAL A 80 -11.79 -5.05 2.00
CA VAL A 80 -11.24 -4.08 1.06
C VAL A 80 -12.21 -2.91 0.84
N LEU A 81 -13.49 -3.23 0.69
CA LEU A 81 -14.57 -2.25 0.54
C LEU A 81 -14.68 -1.35 1.78
N ASP A 82 -14.87 -1.95 2.96
CA ASP A 82 -15.15 -1.20 4.18
C ASP A 82 -13.93 -0.41 4.66
N ARG A 83 -12.73 -1.01 4.61
CA ARG A 83 -11.54 -0.42 5.19
C ARG A 83 -10.88 0.60 4.27
N PHE A 84 -10.94 0.40 2.95
CA PHE A 84 -10.18 1.19 1.99
C PHE A 84 -11.07 1.96 1.01
N HIS A 85 -12.04 1.33 0.34
CA HIS A 85 -12.83 2.01 -0.69
C HIS A 85 -13.78 3.03 -0.08
N GLN A 86 -14.57 2.64 0.93
CA GLN A 86 -15.57 3.49 1.55
C GLN A 86 -15.00 4.83 2.07
N PRO A 87 -13.87 4.90 2.78
CA PRO A 87 -13.32 6.18 3.25
C PRO A 87 -12.49 6.94 2.19
N LEU A 88 -12.12 6.32 1.07
CA LEU A 88 -11.21 6.94 0.09
C LEU A 88 -11.73 8.26 -0.48
N PRO A 89 -13.01 8.40 -0.89
CA PRO A 89 -13.53 9.66 -1.43
C PRO A 89 -13.33 10.83 -0.47
N ASP A 90 -13.62 10.65 0.82
CA ASP A 90 -13.46 11.71 1.83
C ASP A 90 -11.99 12.07 2.01
N HIS A 91 -11.11 11.05 2.12
CA HIS A 91 -9.67 11.27 2.27
C HIS A 91 -9.09 12.03 1.06
N ILE A 92 -9.31 11.55 -0.16
CA ILE A 92 -8.68 12.15 -1.35
C ILE A 92 -9.22 13.56 -1.62
N ASN A 93 -10.52 13.80 -1.41
CA ASN A 93 -11.10 15.14 -1.55
C ASN A 93 -10.55 16.11 -0.51
N SER A 94 -10.34 15.66 0.74
CA SER A 94 -9.75 16.49 1.78
C SER A 94 -8.30 16.90 1.44
N VAL A 95 -7.52 15.99 0.87
CA VAL A 95 -6.11 16.24 0.49
C VAL A 95 -6.03 17.17 -0.73
N VAL A 96 -6.91 16.99 -1.73
CA VAL A 96 -7.04 17.92 -2.86
C VAL A 96 -7.37 19.32 -2.37
N ALA A 97 -8.38 19.47 -1.51
CA ALA A 97 -8.79 20.77 -0.98
C ALA A 97 -7.68 21.45 -0.16
N ALA A 98 -6.91 20.68 0.60
CA ALA A 98 -5.74 21.18 1.32
C ALA A 98 -4.66 21.70 0.36
N ALA A 99 -4.34 20.95 -0.70
CA ALA A 99 -3.38 21.37 -1.72
C ALA A 99 -3.83 22.64 -2.44
N GLU A 100 -5.10 22.74 -2.83
CA GLU A 100 -5.67 23.94 -3.44
C GLU A 100 -5.56 25.16 -2.52
N LYS A 101 -5.84 24.98 -1.23
CA LYS A 101 -5.72 26.04 -0.23
C LYS A 101 -4.26 26.48 -0.08
N VAL A 102 -3.32 25.55 -0.03
CA VAL A 102 -1.88 25.85 0.06
C VAL A 102 -1.43 26.64 -1.17
N GLU A 103 -1.74 26.15 -2.37
CA GLU A 103 -1.37 26.83 -3.61
C GLU A 103 -1.98 28.24 -3.67
N ARG A 104 -3.24 28.40 -3.28
CA ARG A 104 -3.92 29.71 -3.28
C ARG A 104 -3.33 30.69 -2.27
N VAL A 105 -3.06 30.27 -1.03
CA VAL A 105 -2.61 31.15 0.07
C VAL A 105 -1.11 31.42 -0.01
N HIS A 106 -0.34 30.51 -0.61
CA HIS A 106 1.12 30.58 -0.64
C HIS A 106 1.70 30.73 -2.05
N ALA A 107 0.88 31.06 -3.05
CA ALA A 107 1.30 31.19 -4.45
C ALA A 107 2.57 32.02 -4.69
N ALA A 108 2.83 33.04 -3.86
CA ALA A 108 3.98 33.91 -4.01
C ALA A 108 5.28 33.36 -3.39
N LYS A 109 5.22 32.26 -2.63
CA LYS A 109 6.39 31.64 -2.00
C LYS A 109 7.09 30.74 -3.01
N ALA A 110 8.42 30.87 -3.12
CA ALA A 110 9.23 29.99 -3.98
C ALA A 110 9.11 28.50 -3.61
N SER A 111 8.78 28.18 -2.35
CA SER A 111 8.55 26.81 -1.88
C SER A 111 7.12 26.30 -2.06
N CYS A 112 6.25 27.06 -2.73
CA CYS A 112 4.88 26.64 -2.99
C CYS A 112 4.86 25.45 -3.95
N PRO A 113 4.16 24.35 -3.61
CA PRO A 113 4.11 23.14 -4.44
C PRO A 113 3.09 23.32 -5.58
N HIS A 114 3.41 24.20 -6.53
CA HIS A 114 2.53 24.48 -7.66
C HIS A 114 2.22 23.22 -8.47
N GLY A 115 0.93 22.99 -8.75
CA GLY A 115 0.47 21.84 -9.53
C GLY A 115 0.20 20.58 -8.70
N LEU A 116 0.51 20.57 -7.40
CA LEU A 116 0.19 19.45 -6.52
C LEU A 116 -1.32 19.15 -6.51
N ALA A 117 -2.15 20.19 -6.43
CA ALA A 117 -3.61 20.04 -6.49
C ALA A 117 -4.06 19.41 -7.81
N ALA A 118 -3.42 19.78 -8.94
CA ALA A 118 -3.74 19.20 -10.23
C ALA A 118 -3.37 17.70 -10.30
N HIS A 119 -2.19 17.33 -9.80
CA HIS A 119 -1.78 15.92 -9.72
C HIS A 119 -2.69 15.10 -8.81
N LEU A 120 -3.08 15.64 -7.65
CA LEU A 120 -3.99 14.95 -6.74
C LEU A 120 -5.39 14.77 -7.33
N ARG A 121 -5.88 15.73 -8.12
CA ARG A 121 -7.15 15.56 -8.87
C ARG A 121 -7.04 14.45 -9.91
N ALA A 122 -5.94 14.39 -10.66
CA ALA A 122 -5.72 13.30 -11.62
C ALA A 122 -5.71 11.93 -10.91
N ILE A 123 -5.00 11.81 -9.79
CA ILE A 123 -4.97 10.59 -8.97
C ILE A 123 -6.37 10.23 -8.46
N ARG A 124 -7.16 11.21 -7.98
CA ARG A 124 -8.55 10.98 -7.56
C ARG A 124 -9.39 10.40 -8.70
N ASP A 125 -9.29 10.99 -9.89
CA ASP A 125 -10.11 10.60 -11.03
C ASP A 125 -9.73 9.17 -11.50
N ASP A 126 -8.44 8.86 -11.53
CA ASP A 126 -7.92 7.52 -11.84
C ASP A 126 -8.37 6.49 -10.80
N LEU A 127 -8.25 6.80 -9.50
CA LEU A 127 -8.70 5.93 -8.41
C LEU A 127 -10.20 5.69 -8.50
N THR A 128 -10.99 6.73 -8.74
CA THR A 128 -12.45 6.61 -8.84
C THR A 128 -12.85 5.68 -9.99
N SER A 129 -12.19 5.79 -11.15
CA SER A 129 -12.41 4.87 -12.27
C SER A 129 -11.96 3.44 -11.94
N HIS A 130 -10.86 3.29 -11.21
CA HIS A 130 -10.33 1.99 -10.81
C HIS A 130 -11.28 1.26 -9.85
N LEU A 131 -11.67 1.90 -8.75
CA LEU A 131 -12.56 1.30 -7.75
C LEU A 131 -13.91 0.89 -8.36
N ALA A 132 -14.45 1.70 -9.28
CA ALA A 132 -15.68 1.36 -9.97
C ALA A 132 -15.56 0.07 -10.78
N LYS A 133 -14.41 -0.20 -11.41
CA LYS A 133 -14.18 -1.47 -12.14
C LYS A 133 -14.08 -2.65 -11.17
N GLU A 134 -13.45 -2.44 -10.02
CA GLU A 134 -13.37 -3.48 -9.00
C GLU A 134 -14.76 -3.82 -8.45
N GLU A 135 -15.51 -2.81 -8.02
CA GLU A 135 -16.82 -2.97 -7.38
C GLU A 135 -17.92 -3.47 -8.34
N GLN A 136 -17.90 -3.05 -9.60
CA GLN A 136 -18.97 -3.39 -10.55
C GLN A 136 -18.67 -4.62 -11.40
N VAL A 137 -17.40 -5.03 -11.51
CA VAL A 137 -16.99 -6.11 -12.41
C VAL A 137 -16.16 -7.17 -11.68
N LEU A 138 -15.01 -6.79 -11.12
CA LEU A 138 -14.06 -7.76 -10.58
C LEU A 138 -14.59 -8.48 -9.33
N PHE A 139 -15.00 -7.73 -8.31
CA PHE A 139 -15.48 -8.30 -7.05
C PHE A 139 -16.75 -9.14 -7.25
N PRO A 140 -17.78 -8.70 -8.02
CA PRO A 140 -18.90 -9.57 -8.35
C PRO A 140 -18.48 -10.88 -9.05
N ALA A 141 -17.53 -10.82 -9.99
CA ALA A 141 -17.02 -12.02 -10.65
C ALA A 141 -16.27 -12.97 -9.71
N LEU A 142 -15.56 -12.43 -8.71
CA LEU A 142 -14.88 -13.22 -7.68
C LEU A 142 -15.84 -13.86 -6.67
N LEU A 143 -16.99 -13.23 -6.40
CA LEU A 143 -17.99 -13.72 -5.44
C LEU A 143 -19.02 -14.67 -6.07
N GLY A 144 -19.27 -14.53 -7.37
CA GLY A 144 -20.21 -15.38 -8.13
C GLY A 144 -19.56 -16.54 -8.88
N GLY A 145 -18.24 -16.69 -8.78
CA GLY A 145 -17.45 -17.77 -9.39
C GLY A 145 -17.26 -18.99 -8.51
#